data_AF-A0A8T0P2R3-F1
#
_entry.id   AF-A0A8T0P2R3-F1
#
_cell.length_a   1.000
_cell.length_b   1.000
_cell.length_c   1.000
_cell.angle_alpha   90.00
_cell.angle_beta   90.00
_cell.angle_gamma   90.00
#
_symmetry.space_group_name_H-M   'P 1'
#
loop_
_entity.id
_entity.type
_entity.pdbx_description
1 polymer ?
#
loop_
_entity_poly.entity_id
_entity_poly.type
_entity_poly.pdbx_seq_one_letter_code
_entity_poly.pdbx_strand_id
1 'polypeptide(L)'
;MGQQRTLVYSFVARGTTVLADHAEVSGNFASVAAQCLQKLPSNNNRFNYNCDGHTFNYHVHDGFRHGPNGGSPIRSNAAPPRRIPKDASRSDTTASPTLRRRMALLLRQALLAVLLLRATLGGEASASRNRDDAGRFDPTRVAHVSWHPRAFLHEGFLSDAECDHLVALAKERRLEKSMVVDHESGKSVESEARTSSGVFLTKTQDEVVARIEERIAAWTFLPPENGESIQVLRYKNGEKYEPHFDYFNDKQNQLIGGQRIATVLMYLSNVKMGGETIFPISEDQLTQEKDDTWSECAKLGYAVKPVKGDALLFFSLHPNATTDTKSLHGSCPVIEGEKWSATKWIHVRSWSSGFPKARTGGCQDEDDMCPRWAAAGECAKNPEYMVGTRASPGSCRKSCNVCRLLSVAVNF
;
A
#
# COMPACT_ATOMS: atom_id res chain seq x y z
N MET A 1 -45.61 -4.86 -7.54
CA MET A 1 -44.67 -4.03 -6.78
C MET A 1 -43.76 -4.95 -5.98
N GLY A 2 -42.54 -5.20 -6.46
CA GLY A 2 -41.55 -6.03 -5.75
C GLY A 2 -40.52 -5.12 -5.11
N GLN A 3 -40.41 -5.16 -3.78
CA GLN A 3 -39.39 -4.41 -3.02
C GLN A 3 -37.99 -4.84 -3.47
N GLN A 4 -37.23 -3.88 -3.98
CA GLN A 4 -35.82 -4.00 -4.35
C GLN A 4 -35.01 -4.28 -3.06
N ARG A 5 -34.22 -5.35 -3.04
CA ARG A 5 -33.40 -5.73 -1.88
C ARG A 5 -32.05 -5.06 -1.97
N THR A 6 -31.76 -4.18 -1.02
CA THR A 6 -30.54 -3.38 -0.93
C THR A 6 -29.47 -4.11 -0.09
N LEU A 7 -28.21 -4.04 -0.52
CA LEU A 7 -27.06 -4.68 0.12
C LEU A 7 -26.59 -3.81 1.30
N VAL A 8 -27.03 -4.13 2.52
CA VAL A 8 -26.78 -3.27 3.68
C VAL A 8 -25.29 -3.11 4.02
N TYR A 9 -24.51 -4.20 4.01
CA TYR A 9 -23.09 -4.20 4.36
C TYR A 9 -22.36 -5.42 3.78
N SER A 10 -21.12 -5.25 3.31
CA SER A 10 -20.24 -6.34 2.84
C SER A 10 -18.77 -6.02 3.13
N PHE A 11 -17.94 -7.04 3.31
CA PHE A 11 -16.51 -6.84 3.58
C PHE A 11 -15.66 -8.04 3.14
N VAL A 12 -14.36 -7.79 2.95
CA VAL A 12 -13.31 -8.78 2.67
C VAL A 12 -12.34 -8.76 3.83
N ALA A 13 -11.97 -9.94 4.36
CA ALA A 13 -11.08 -10.03 5.51
C ALA A 13 -10.06 -11.17 5.37
N ARG A 14 -8.89 -10.99 5.99
CA ARG A 14 -7.86 -12.01 6.18
C ARG A 14 -7.63 -12.22 7.68
N GLY A 15 -7.93 -13.42 8.18
CA GLY A 15 -7.96 -13.68 9.62
C GLY A 15 -9.04 -12.84 10.32
N THR A 16 -8.63 -12.02 11.29
CA THR A 16 -9.49 -11.06 12.01
C THR A 16 -9.45 -9.64 11.45
N THR A 17 -8.65 -9.40 10.40
CA THR A 17 -8.45 -8.06 9.82
C THR A 17 -9.33 -7.86 8.60
N VAL A 18 -10.13 -6.80 8.59
CA VAL A 18 -10.92 -6.36 7.42
C VAL A 18 -9.99 -5.62 6.47
N LEU A 19 -9.94 -6.07 5.21
CA LEU A 19 -9.12 -5.51 4.12
C LEU A 19 -9.88 -4.49 3.27
N ALA A 20 -11.19 -4.67 3.14
CA ALA A 20 -12.09 -3.75 2.44
C ALA A 20 -13.51 -3.95 2.95
N ASP A 21 -14.31 -2.90 2.99
CA ASP A 21 -15.74 -2.98 3.28
C ASP A 21 -16.57 -1.97 2.48
N HIS A 22 -17.87 -2.23 2.45
CA HIS A 22 -18.86 -1.41 1.79
C HIS A 22 -20.15 -1.42 2.61
N ALA A 23 -20.70 -0.24 2.89
CA ALA A 23 -21.96 -0.05 3.58
C ALA A 23 -22.86 0.89 2.76
N GLU A 24 -24.10 0.48 2.48
CA GLU A 24 -25.09 1.36 1.84
C GLU A 24 -25.78 2.30 2.85
N VAL A 25 -25.72 1.97 4.14
CA VAL A 25 -26.33 2.74 5.22
C VAL A 25 -25.33 2.97 6.36
N SER A 26 -25.43 4.13 7.01
CA SER A 26 -24.61 4.45 8.17
C SER A 26 -25.02 3.62 9.40
N GLY A 27 -24.03 3.13 10.14
CA GLY A 27 -24.25 2.27 11.30
C GLY A 27 -22.94 1.69 11.83
N ASN A 28 -23.03 0.82 12.85
CA ASN A 28 -21.88 0.21 13.50
C ASN A 28 -21.44 -1.13 12.87
N PHE A 29 -21.74 -1.33 11.58
CA PHE A 29 -21.55 -2.61 10.88
C PHE A 29 -20.08 -3.07 10.87
N ALA A 30 -19.13 -2.15 10.70
CA ALA A 30 -17.70 -2.46 10.76
C ALA A 30 -17.26 -2.99 12.12
N SER A 31 -17.76 -2.40 13.22
CA SER A 31 -17.45 -2.87 14.58
C SER A 31 -18.07 -4.24 14.86
N VAL A 32 -19.30 -4.49 14.39
CA VAL A 32 -19.97 -5.79 14.52
C VAL A 32 -19.25 -6.86 13.69
N ALA A 33 -18.79 -6.53 12.48
CA ALA A 33 -18.03 -7.43 11.62
C ALA A 33 -16.70 -7.84 12.25
N ALA A 34 -15.97 -6.90 12.85
CA ALA A 34 -14.73 -7.18 13.58
C ALA A 34 -14.96 -8.13 14.77
N GLN A 35 -16.03 -7.92 15.55
CA GLN A 35 -16.38 -8.81 16.66
C GLN A 35 -16.80 -10.21 16.18
N CYS A 36 -17.50 -10.30 15.05
CA CYS A 36 -17.87 -11.58 14.47
C CYS A 36 -16.63 -12.34 13.99
N LEU A 37 -15.70 -11.68 13.31
CA LEU A 37 -14.47 -12.27 12.79
C LEU A 37 -13.61 -12.95 13.89
N GLN A 38 -13.61 -12.40 15.11
CA GLN A 38 -12.93 -12.97 16.28
C GLN A 38 -13.54 -14.27 16.79
N LYS A 39 -14.83 -14.49 16.52
CA LYS A 39 -15.60 -15.66 17.01
C LYS A 39 -15.73 -16.78 15.98
N LEU A 40 -15.21 -16.60 14.76
CA LEU A 40 -15.36 -17.58 13.69
C LEU A 40 -14.38 -18.77 13.82
N PRO A 41 -14.87 -20.03 13.78
CA PRO A 41 -14.01 -21.22 13.83
C PRO A 41 -13.14 -21.35 12.58
N SER A 42 -11.95 -21.96 12.72
CA SER A 42 -10.86 -21.96 11.73
C SER A 42 -10.94 -23.06 10.66
N ASN A 43 -11.98 -23.89 10.65
CA ASN A 43 -11.94 -25.22 10.01
C ASN A 43 -13.15 -25.64 9.16
N ASN A 44 -13.85 -24.71 8.46
CA ASN A 44 -14.77 -25.13 7.39
C ASN A 44 -15.14 -24.02 6.37
N ASN A 45 -15.53 -24.40 5.15
CA ASN A 45 -15.67 -23.50 3.98
C ASN A 45 -17.09 -23.00 3.67
N ARG A 46 -18.10 -23.25 4.52
CA ARG A 46 -19.44 -22.64 4.33
C ARG A 46 -20.27 -22.64 5.61
N PHE A 47 -20.59 -21.46 6.13
CA PHE A 47 -21.53 -21.31 7.24
C PHE A 47 -22.37 -20.04 7.12
N ASN A 48 -23.58 -20.16 7.65
CA ASN A 48 -24.47 -19.05 7.98
C ASN A 48 -24.38 -18.86 9.51
N TYR A 49 -24.06 -17.66 9.98
CA TYR A 49 -23.81 -17.35 11.38
C TYR A 49 -24.76 -16.25 11.87
N ASN A 50 -25.44 -16.51 12.98
CA ASN A 50 -26.33 -15.54 13.61
C ASN A 50 -25.62 -14.86 14.79
N CYS A 51 -25.46 -13.54 14.74
CA CYS A 51 -24.96 -12.72 15.84
C CYS A 51 -25.92 -11.57 16.08
N ASP A 52 -26.38 -11.41 17.33
CA ASP A 52 -27.22 -10.27 17.76
C ASP A 52 -28.42 -10.02 16.84
N GLY A 53 -29.13 -11.08 16.46
CA GLY A 53 -30.32 -11.01 15.60
C GLY A 53 -30.05 -10.83 14.10
N HIS A 54 -28.79 -10.82 13.68
CA HIS A 54 -28.38 -10.65 12.28
C HIS A 54 -27.76 -11.94 11.72
N THR A 55 -28.15 -12.29 10.51
CA THR A 55 -27.71 -13.50 9.80
C THR A 55 -26.62 -13.15 8.78
N PHE A 56 -25.40 -13.59 9.04
CA PHE A 56 -24.24 -13.40 8.17
C PHE A 56 -24.02 -14.65 7.34
N ASN A 57 -23.83 -14.47 6.04
CA ASN A 57 -23.36 -15.53 5.17
C ASN A 57 -21.93 -15.21 4.76
N TYR A 58 -21.03 -16.19 4.84
CA TYR A 58 -19.64 -16.03 4.42
C TYR A 58 -19.09 -17.31 3.78
N HIS A 59 -18.08 -17.15 2.95
CA HIS A 59 -17.38 -18.19 2.22
C HIS A 59 -15.88 -18.07 2.50
N VAL A 60 -15.23 -19.16 2.88
CA VAL A 60 -13.79 -19.17 3.16
C VAL A 60 -13.08 -19.90 2.03
N HIS A 61 -12.12 -19.26 1.37
CA HIS A 61 -11.29 -19.87 0.33
C HIS A 61 -9.82 -19.54 0.63
N ASP A 62 -8.97 -20.55 0.83
CA ASP A 62 -7.53 -20.40 1.13
C ASP A 62 -7.18 -19.35 2.20
N GLY A 63 -8.02 -19.24 3.25
CA GLY A 63 -7.84 -18.26 4.33
C GLY A 63 -8.38 -16.84 4.06
N PHE A 64 -9.01 -16.62 2.91
CA PHE A 64 -9.73 -15.39 2.56
C PHE A 64 -11.24 -15.56 2.73
N ARG A 65 -11.86 -14.67 3.52
CA ARG A 65 -13.29 -14.71 3.83
C ARG A 65 -14.06 -13.74 2.92
N HIS A 66 -15.05 -14.24 2.19
CA HIS A 66 -15.89 -13.53 1.20
C HIS A 66 -17.36 -13.54 1.64
N GLY A 67 -18.08 -12.42 1.61
CA GLY A 67 -19.55 -12.42 1.67
C GLY A 67 -20.17 -12.91 0.35
N PRO A 68 -21.34 -13.58 0.33
CA PRO A 68 -21.84 -14.20 -0.88
C PRO A 68 -22.37 -13.17 -1.88
N ASN A 69 -21.88 -13.28 -3.10
CA ASN A 69 -22.62 -12.89 -4.29
C ASN A 69 -23.60 -14.01 -4.67
N GLY A 70 -24.88 -13.64 -4.81
CA GLY A 70 -25.87 -14.34 -5.64
C GLY A 70 -26.41 -15.68 -5.11
N GLY A 71 -27.55 -15.65 -4.39
CA GLY A 71 -28.39 -16.84 -4.23
C GLY A 71 -29.31 -16.83 -3.01
N SER A 72 -30.51 -16.30 -3.20
CA SER A 72 -31.69 -16.38 -2.34
C SER A 72 -31.83 -15.41 -1.14
N PRO A 73 -33.03 -14.86 -0.92
CA PRO A 73 -33.22 -13.71 -0.03
C PRO A 73 -33.80 -14.01 1.35
N ILE A 74 -33.39 -13.23 2.34
CA ILE A 74 -34.00 -13.20 3.67
C ILE A 74 -35.17 -12.20 3.70
N ARG A 75 -36.30 -12.62 4.26
CA ARG A 75 -37.48 -11.78 4.59
C ARG A 75 -37.20 -11.03 5.90
N SER A 76 -37.44 -9.73 5.94
CA SER A 76 -37.68 -9.01 7.20
C SER A 76 -39.16 -8.64 7.27
N ASN A 77 -39.84 -9.15 8.31
CA ASN A 77 -41.09 -8.60 8.79
C ASN A 77 -40.79 -7.82 10.08
N ALA A 78 -41.51 -6.72 10.25
CA ALA A 78 -41.77 -5.98 11.49
C ALA A 78 -40.91 -4.73 11.81
N ALA A 79 -41.61 -3.59 11.64
CA ALA A 79 -41.88 -2.48 12.58
C ALA A 79 -40.73 -1.56 13.10
N PRO A 80 -40.96 -0.23 13.12
CA PRO A 80 -39.98 0.74 13.61
C PRO A 80 -39.94 0.73 15.15
N PRO A 81 -38.76 0.82 15.80
CA PRO A 81 -38.72 0.96 17.24
C PRO A 81 -39.07 2.39 17.67
N ARG A 82 -39.99 2.44 18.64
CA ARG A 82 -40.43 3.62 19.39
C ARG A 82 -39.27 4.22 20.20
N ARG A 83 -39.28 5.55 20.34
CA ARG A 83 -38.54 6.27 21.39
C ARG A 83 -39.01 5.80 22.78
N ILE A 84 -38.08 5.59 23.70
CA ILE A 84 -38.33 5.43 25.14
C ILE A 84 -37.35 6.35 25.91
N PRO A 85 -37.78 6.98 27.01
CA PRO A 85 -37.26 8.26 27.48
C PRO A 85 -36.11 8.17 28.50
N LYS A 86 -35.45 9.32 28.68
CA LYS A 86 -34.53 9.61 29.80
C LYS A 86 -35.31 9.65 31.12
N ASP A 87 -34.90 8.80 32.06
CA ASP A 87 -34.66 9.10 33.49
C ASP A 87 -34.82 7.84 34.35
N ALA A 88 -33.76 7.48 35.11
CA ALA A 88 -33.84 6.97 36.48
C ALA A 88 -32.45 6.60 37.05
N SER A 89 -32.05 7.40 38.04
CA SER A 89 -31.33 7.06 39.29
C SER A 89 -30.05 6.20 39.30
N ARG A 90 -28.99 6.85 39.79
CA ARG A 90 -27.88 6.29 40.59
C ARG A 90 -28.35 5.24 41.60
N SER A 91 -27.66 4.10 41.66
CA SER A 91 -27.56 3.28 42.87
C SER A 91 -26.10 2.94 43.14
N ASP A 92 -25.58 3.49 44.24
CA ASP A 92 -24.31 3.12 44.87
C ASP A 92 -24.35 1.65 45.34
N THR A 93 -23.35 0.87 44.94
CA THR A 93 -23.00 -0.37 45.66
C THR A 93 -21.55 -0.29 46.12
N THR A 94 -21.39 0.06 47.38
CA THR A 94 -20.13 0.06 48.13
C THR A 94 -19.76 -1.37 48.50
N ALA A 95 -18.82 -1.98 47.77
CA ALA A 95 -18.21 -3.24 48.20
C ALA A 95 -17.39 -3.01 49.48
N SER A 96 -17.63 -3.85 50.51
CA SER A 96 -17.03 -3.76 51.84
C SER A 96 -15.48 -3.73 51.81
N PRO A 97 -14.83 -2.92 52.68
CA PRO A 97 -13.37 -2.75 52.72
C PRO A 97 -12.58 -4.06 52.98
N THR A 98 -13.22 -5.11 53.50
CA THR A 98 -12.61 -6.45 53.65
C THR A 98 -12.45 -7.19 52.31
N LEU A 99 -13.34 -6.97 51.34
CA LEU A 99 -13.27 -7.60 50.02
C LEU A 99 -12.18 -6.96 49.14
N ARG A 100 -12.02 -5.63 49.23
CA ARG A 100 -10.94 -4.89 48.54
C ARG A 100 -9.56 -5.30 49.04
N ARG A 101 -9.39 -5.52 50.35
CA ARG A 101 -8.12 -6.02 50.92
C ARG A 101 -7.80 -7.45 50.50
N ARG A 102 -8.80 -8.33 50.37
CA ARG A 102 -8.60 -9.71 49.89
C ARG A 102 -8.25 -9.78 48.40
N MET A 103 -8.90 -8.98 47.55
CA MET A 103 -8.54 -8.91 46.12
C MET A 103 -7.14 -8.30 45.90
N ALA A 104 -6.76 -7.28 46.66
CA ALA A 104 -5.42 -6.69 46.57
C ALA A 104 -4.31 -7.68 47.01
N LEU A 105 -4.58 -8.52 48.01
CA LEU A 105 -3.65 -9.55 48.47
C LEU A 105 -3.50 -10.68 47.44
N LEU A 106 -4.60 -11.12 46.82
CA LEU A 106 -4.59 -12.12 45.74
C LEU A 106 -3.88 -11.61 44.49
N LEU A 107 -4.09 -10.34 44.11
CA LEU A 107 -3.38 -9.70 42.99
C LEU A 107 -1.88 -9.56 43.25
N ARG A 108 -1.47 -9.23 44.48
CA ARG A 108 -0.05 -9.17 44.86
C ARG A 108 0.60 -10.56 44.88
N GLN A 109 -0.09 -11.58 45.35
CA GLN A 109 0.42 -12.97 45.34
C GLN A 109 0.51 -13.52 43.91
N ALA A 110 -0.45 -13.22 43.04
CA ALA A 110 -0.39 -13.58 41.63
C ALA A 110 0.77 -12.86 40.90
N LEU A 111 1.01 -11.58 41.19
CA LEU A 111 2.11 -10.82 40.60
C LEU A 111 3.48 -11.35 41.06
N LEU A 112 3.60 -11.73 42.34
CA LEU A 112 4.82 -12.32 42.89
C LEU A 112 5.09 -13.71 42.30
N ALA A 113 4.05 -14.52 42.08
CA ALA A 113 4.16 -15.82 41.42
C ALA A 113 4.61 -15.68 39.96
N VAL A 114 4.12 -14.68 39.22
CA VAL A 114 4.55 -14.39 37.83
C VAL A 114 6.00 -13.89 37.78
N LEU A 115 6.42 -13.07 38.74
CA LEU A 115 7.81 -12.59 38.84
C LEU A 115 8.77 -13.71 39.24
N LEU A 116 8.36 -14.62 40.14
CA LEU A 116 9.14 -15.80 40.51
C LEU A 116 9.23 -16.81 39.36
N LEU A 117 8.15 -17.02 38.59
CA LEU A 117 8.19 -17.85 37.39
C LEU A 117 9.15 -17.31 36.32
N ARG A 118 9.24 -15.98 36.18
CA ARG A 118 10.22 -15.31 35.30
C ARG A 118 11.66 -15.45 35.80
N ALA A 119 11.87 -15.46 37.12
CA ALA A 119 13.19 -15.66 37.72
C ALA A 119 13.67 -17.12 37.66
N THR A 120 12.77 -18.09 37.77
CA THR A 120 13.10 -19.53 37.68
C THR A 120 13.24 -20.04 36.24
N LEU A 121 12.69 -19.33 35.26
CA LEU A 121 12.88 -19.59 33.83
C LEU A 121 13.99 -18.71 33.21
N GLY A 122 14.70 -17.95 34.03
CA GLY A 122 15.86 -17.15 33.63
C GLY A 122 17.16 -17.96 33.65
N GLY A 123 17.30 -18.89 32.69
CA GLY A 123 18.53 -19.61 32.41
C GLY A 123 18.75 -19.69 30.91
N GLU A 124 19.75 -18.94 30.43
CA GLU A 124 20.34 -19.00 29.08
C GLU A 124 19.39 -18.89 27.87
N ALA A 125 18.98 -17.66 27.56
CA ALA A 125 18.61 -17.27 26.19
C ALA A 125 19.24 -15.91 25.84
N SER A 126 20.57 -15.85 25.95
CA SER A 126 21.38 -14.86 25.24
C SER A 126 21.68 -15.44 23.86
N ALA A 127 21.47 -14.64 22.81
CA ALA A 127 21.79 -14.92 21.40
C ALA A 127 20.89 -15.91 20.62
N SER A 128 19.58 -15.64 20.52
CA SER A 128 18.79 -16.04 19.33
C SER A 128 17.51 -15.20 19.19
N ARG A 129 17.66 -13.90 18.91
CA ARG A 129 16.55 -13.01 18.48
C ARG A 129 16.90 -12.26 17.19
N ASN A 130 17.83 -12.76 16.40
CA ASN A 130 18.36 -12.03 15.26
C ASN A 130 18.56 -12.87 13.99
N ARG A 131 17.78 -13.94 13.81
CA ARG A 131 17.64 -14.61 12.52
C ARG A 131 16.16 -14.90 12.31
N ASP A 132 15.63 -14.43 11.18
CA ASP A 132 14.40 -14.90 10.52
C ASP A 132 13.09 -14.08 10.59
N ASP A 133 13.08 -12.81 11.01
CA ASP A 133 11.89 -11.93 10.80
C ASP A 133 12.11 -10.77 9.82
N ALA A 134 13.36 -10.54 9.39
CA ALA A 134 13.72 -9.44 8.48
C ALA A 134 13.19 -9.59 7.04
N GLY A 135 12.37 -10.60 6.75
CA GLY A 135 11.89 -10.90 5.39
C GLY A 135 10.39 -10.71 5.16
N ARG A 136 9.57 -10.68 6.22
CA ARG A 136 8.11 -10.76 6.06
C ARG A 136 7.46 -9.40 6.26
N PHE A 137 6.71 -8.97 5.26
CA PHE A 137 5.87 -7.77 5.34
C PHE A 137 4.83 -7.91 6.46
N ASP A 138 4.80 -6.94 7.37
CA ASP A 138 3.83 -6.86 8.47
C ASP A 138 2.80 -5.76 8.21
N PRO A 139 1.58 -6.12 7.76
CA PRO A 139 0.55 -5.13 7.44
C PRO A 139 0.07 -4.33 8.65
N THR A 140 0.33 -4.76 9.89
CA THR A 140 -0.15 -4.08 11.10
C THR A 140 0.60 -2.77 11.39
N ARG A 141 1.75 -2.57 10.72
CA ARG A 141 2.60 -1.38 10.84
C ARG A 141 2.29 -0.31 9.79
N VAL A 142 1.21 -0.50 9.02
CA VAL A 142 0.76 0.45 8.00
C VAL A 142 -0.23 1.43 8.62
N ALA A 143 0.13 2.71 8.61
CA ALA A 143 -0.74 3.82 8.94
C ALA A 143 -1.30 4.47 7.67
N HIS A 144 -2.58 4.83 7.71
CA HIS A 144 -3.21 5.67 6.69
C HIS A 144 -2.67 7.11 6.81
N VAL A 145 -2.36 7.72 5.65
CA VAL A 145 -1.88 9.11 5.57
C VAL A 145 -2.95 9.99 4.90
N SER A 146 -3.46 9.58 3.74
CA SER A 146 -4.52 10.28 3.02
C SER A 146 -5.25 9.35 2.06
N TRP A 147 -6.50 9.68 1.71
CA TRP A 147 -7.23 9.03 0.62
C TRP A 147 -7.10 9.79 -0.71
N HIS A 148 -6.76 11.07 -0.65
CA HIS A 148 -6.70 11.97 -1.79
C HIS A 148 -5.47 12.88 -1.65
N PRO A 149 -4.29 12.42 -2.11
CA PRO A 149 -4.04 11.17 -2.83
C PRO A 149 -4.06 9.97 -1.89
N ARG A 150 -4.23 8.76 -2.42
CA ARG A 150 -4.07 7.54 -1.61
C ARG A 150 -2.60 7.45 -1.15
N ALA A 151 -2.38 7.55 0.15
CA ALA A 151 -1.06 7.50 0.76
C ALA A 151 -1.07 6.69 2.07
N PHE A 152 -0.05 5.87 2.27
CA PHE A 152 0.11 4.96 3.40
C PHE A 152 1.57 4.93 3.85
N LEU A 153 1.80 5.05 5.15
CA LEU A 153 3.11 4.98 5.76
C LEU A 153 3.29 3.61 6.40
N HIS A 154 4.35 2.89 6.05
CA HIS A 154 4.74 1.67 6.75
C HIS A 154 5.92 1.97 7.67
N GLU A 155 5.70 1.84 8.97
CA GLU A 155 6.74 2.05 9.98
C GLU A 155 7.75 0.90 9.96
N GLY A 156 9.05 1.21 9.97
CA GLY A 156 10.16 0.25 9.89
C GLY A 156 9.98 -0.82 8.81
N PHE A 157 9.64 -0.38 7.60
CA PHE A 157 9.58 -1.20 6.39
C PHE A 157 10.94 -1.80 6.03
N LEU A 158 12.02 -1.04 6.26
CA LEU A 158 13.41 -1.47 6.15
C LEU A 158 14.03 -1.61 7.53
N SER A 159 14.91 -2.59 7.68
CA SER A 159 15.82 -2.64 8.82
C SER A 159 16.93 -1.59 8.70
N ASP A 160 17.54 -1.22 9.83
CA ASP A 160 18.68 -0.28 9.83
C ASP A 160 19.82 -0.75 8.93
N ALA A 161 20.08 -2.06 8.92
CA ALA A 161 21.12 -2.68 8.09
C ALA A 161 20.79 -2.59 6.59
N GLU A 162 19.52 -2.74 6.21
CA GLU A 162 19.07 -2.55 4.82
C GLU A 162 19.23 -1.08 4.39
N CYS A 163 18.86 -0.14 5.26
CA CYS A 163 19.07 1.29 4.99
C CYS A 163 20.55 1.62 4.78
N ASP A 164 21.42 1.16 5.69
CA ASP A 164 22.85 1.42 5.61
C ASP A 164 23.50 0.76 4.38
N HIS A 165 23.02 -0.42 4.00
CA HIS A 165 23.43 -1.12 2.78
C HIS A 165 23.11 -0.31 1.52
N LEU A 166 21.87 0.18 1.36
CA LEU A 166 21.49 1.00 0.21
C LEU A 166 22.32 2.29 0.12
N VAL A 167 22.61 2.93 1.26
CA VAL A 167 23.48 4.11 1.33
C VAL A 167 24.92 3.77 0.96
N ALA A 168 25.44 2.61 1.38
CA ALA A 168 26.79 2.15 1.02
C ALA A 168 26.93 1.93 -0.49
N LEU A 169 26.01 1.18 -1.09
CA LEU A 169 25.97 0.96 -2.55
C LEU A 169 25.95 2.29 -3.33
N ALA A 170 25.19 3.27 -2.82
CA ALA A 170 25.11 4.58 -3.45
C ALA A 170 26.42 5.38 -3.36
N LYS A 171 27.14 5.28 -2.23
CA LYS A 171 28.43 5.94 -2.03
C LYS A 171 29.53 5.32 -2.89
N GLU A 172 29.50 4.00 -3.11
CA GLU A 172 30.48 3.29 -3.95
C GLU A 172 30.42 3.74 -5.41
N ARG A 173 29.23 4.01 -5.94
CA ARG A 173 29.03 4.38 -7.35
C ARG A 173 29.27 5.85 -7.67
N ARG A 174 29.56 6.68 -6.66
CA ARG A 174 29.59 8.16 -6.69
C ARG A 174 28.22 8.75 -7.07
N LEU A 175 27.74 9.68 -6.25
CA LEU A 175 26.47 10.35 -6.50
C LEU A 175 26.63 11.43 -7.59
N GLU A 176 25.71 11.45 -8.55
CA GLU A 176 25.61 12.49 -9.58
C GLU A 176 24.45 13.44 -9.25
N LYS A 177 24.44 14.64 -9.83
CA LYS A 177 23.30 15.56 -9.67
C LYS A 177 22.03 14.91 -10.21
N SER A 178 20.93 15.03 -9.46
CA SER A 178 19.67 14.39 -9.85
C SER A 178 19.00 15.12 -11.01
N MET A 179 18.48 14.35 -11.96
CA MET A 179 17.77 14.88 -13.13
C MET A 179 16.26 14.86 -12.92
N VAL A 180 15.55 15.68 -13.70
CA VAL A 180 14.08 15.68 -13.83
C VAL A 180 13.68 15.39 -15.27
N VAL A 181 12.48 14.85 -15.50
CA VAL A 181 11.93 14.71 -16.86
C VAL A 181 11.25 16.02 -17.22
N ASP A 182 11.73 16.66 -18.28
CA ASP A 182 11.16 17.90 -18.81
C ASP A 182 9.75 17.67 -19.39
N HIS A 183 8.82 18.56 -19.06
CA HIS A 183 7.41 18.41 -19.43
C HIS A 183 7.18 18.54 -20.94
N GLU A 184 7.91 19.40 -21.63
CA GLU A 184 7.70 19.69 -23.06
C GLU A 184 8.46 18.72 -23.96
N SER A 185 9.72 18.45 -23.63
CA SER A 185 10.62 17.64 -24.44
C SER A 185 10.66 16.16 -24.05
N GLY A 186 10.20 15.79 -22.85
CA GLY A 186 10.28 14.43 -22.30
C GLY A 186 11.71 13.97 -21.98
N LYS A 187 12.70 14.86 -22.08
CA LYS A 187 14.12 14.55 -21.85
C LYS A 187 14.50 14.70 -20.38
N SER A 188 15.49 13.91 -19.96
CA SER A 188 16.10 14.07 -18.63
C SER A 188 17.01 15.30 -18.63
N VAL A 189 16.74 16.28 -17.77
CA VAL A 189 17.48 17.55 -17.66
C VAL A 189 17.86 17.89 -16.21
N GLU A 190 18.95 18.62 -16.03
CA GLU A 190 19.29 19.22 -14.73
C GLU A 190 18.28 20.34 -14.41
N SER A 191 17.91 20.50 -13.14
CA SER A 191 16.93 21.51 -12.75
C SER A 191 17.18 22.06 -11.35
N GLU A 192 16.96 23.36 -11.17
CA GLU A 192 16.92 23.99 -9.85
C GLU A 192 15.73 23.52 -9.00
N ALA A 193 14.71 22.91 -9.63
CA ALA A 193 13.56 22.34 -8.94
C ALA A 193 13.92 21.08 -8.14
N ARG A 194 15.00 20.37 -8.50
CA ARG A 194 15.50 19.19 -7.78
C ARG A 194 16.99 19.31 -7.57
N THR A 195 17.39 19.63 -6.35
CA THR A 195 18.80 19.95 -6.05
C THR A 195 19.59 18.80 -5.45
N SER A 196 18.97 17.62 -5.28
CA SER A 196 19.60 16.42 -4.74
C SER A 196 20.71 15.84 -5.61
N SER A 197 21.45 14.89 -5.03
CA SER A 197 22.33 13.98 -5.76
C SER A 197 21.85 12.53 -5.61
N GLY A 198 22.07 11.67 -6.59
CA GLY A 198 21.51 10.33 -6.59
C GLY A 198 22.17 9.35 -7.54
N VAL A 199 21.75 8.08 -7.45
CA VAL A 199 22.17 6.99 -8.32
C VAL A 199 21.07 5.94 -8.41
N PHE A 200 20.96 5.30 -9.58
CA PHE A 200 20.11 4.13 -9.75
C PHE A 200 20.87 2.86 -9.43
N LEU A 201 20.30 2.03 -8.56
CA LEU A 201 20.78 0.68 -8.31
C LEU A 201 20.29 -0.26 -9.42
N THR A 202 21.10 -1.26 -9.77
CA THR A 202 20.65 -2.27 -10.72
C THR A 202 19.51 -3.09 -10.09
N LYS A 203 18.48 -3.47 -10.88
CA LYS A 203 17.43 -4.39 -10.39
C LYS A 203 18.07 -5.66 -9.84
N THR A 204 17.58 -6.15 -8.71
CA THR A 204 18.11 -7.35 -8.04
C THR A 204 19.64 -7.39 -7.96
N GLN A 205 20.28 -6.23 -7.74
CA GLN A 205 21.75 -6.08 -7.78
C GLN A 205 22.46 -7.05 -6.82
N ASP A 206 21.87 -7.27 -5.66
CA ASP A 206 22.27 -8.26 -4.67
C ASP A 206 21.03 -8.79 -3.94
N GLU A 207 21.23 -9.74 -3.03
CA GLU A 207 20.15 -10.38 -2.29
C GLU A 207 19.39 -9.39 -1.37
N VAL A 208 20.03 -8.35 -0.88
CA VAL A 208 19.38 -7.33 -0.03
C VAL A 208 18.42 -6.51 -0.88
N VAL A 209 18.89 -6.01 -2.03
CA VAL A 209 18.07 -5.26 -2.99
C VAL A 209 16.92 -6.12 -3.49
N ALA A 210 17.18 -7.39 -3.86
CA ALA A 210 16.13 -8.30 -4.32
C ALA A 210 15.03 -8.52 -3.27
N ARG A 211 15.39 -8.77 -2.01
CA ARG A 211 14.41 -8.91 -0.92
C ARG A 211 13.59 -7.65 -0.67
N ILE A 212 14.20 -6.47 -0.80
CA ILE A 212 13.47 -5.20 -0.67
C ILE A 212 12.47 -5.05 -1.82
N GLU A 213 12.86 -5.37 -3.07
CA GLU A 213 11.97 -5.30 -4.24
C GLU A 213 10.80 -6.30 -4.11
N GLU A 214 11.05 -7.51 -3.61
CA GLU A 214 10.00 -8.50 -3.31
C GLU A 214 9.04 -8.01 -2.21
N ARG A 215 9.57 -7.39 -1.14
CA ARG A 215 8.76 -6.82 -0.06
C ARG A 215 7.88 -5.68 -0.56
N ILE A 216 8.41 -4.84 -1.46
CA ILE A 216 7.64 -3.77 -2.13
C ILE A 216 6.51 -4.38 -2.96
N ALA A 217 6.77 -5.41 -3.76
CA ALA A 217 5.75 -6.09 -4.54
C ALA A 217 4.65 -6.71 -3.66
N ALA A 218 5.04 -7.34 -2.55
CA ALA A 218 4.11 -7.91 -1.58
C ALA A 218 3.21 -6.86 -0.91
N TRP A 219 3.75 -5.68 -0.59
CA TRP A 219 2.98 -4.59 0.01
C TRP A 219 2.03 -3.92 -0.99
N THR A 220 2.54 -3.63 -2.19
CA THR A 220 1.80 -2.86 -3.21
C THR A 220 0.81 -3.71 -3.99
N PHE A 221 0.96 -5.04 -3.96
CA PHE A 221 0.27 -5.99 -4.85
C PHE A 221 0.55 -5.73 -6.34
N LEU A 222 1.68 -5.07 -6.64
CA LEU A 222 2.12 -4.81 -8.00
C LEU A 222 3.32 -5.71 -8.34
N PRO A 223 3.39 -6.27 -9.56
CA PRO A 223 4.46 -7.19 -9.92
C PRO A 223 5.86 -6.51 -9.90
N PRO A 224 6.92 -7.19 -9.42
CA PRO A 224 8.28 -6.64 -9.38
C PRO A 224 8.77 -6.12 -10.74
N GLU A 225 8.38 -6.78 -11.83
CA GLU A 225 8.73 -6.43 -13.20
C GLU A 225 8.21 -5.04 -13.61
N ASN A 226 7.12 -4.55 -13.01
CA ASN A 226 6.58 -3.22 -13.25
C ASN A 226 7.42 -2.12 -12.61
N GLY A 227 8.27 -2.45 -11.63
CA GLY A 227 9.09 -1.47 -10.93
C GLY A 227 10.27 -0.98 -11.76
N GLU A 228 10.59 0.30 -11.71
CA GLU A 228 11.89 0.81 -12.17
C GLU A 228 13.03 0.35 -11.25
N SER A 229 14.27 0.64 -11.60
CA SER A 229 15.40 0.52 -10.67
C SER A 229 15.21 1.42 -9.45
N ILE A 230 15.65 0.98 -8.26
CA ILE A 230 15.63 1.83 -7.05
C ILE A 230 16.57 3.02 -7.26
N GLN A 231 16.06 4.23 -7.07
CA GLN A 231 16.85 5.46 -7.09
C GLN A 231 17.20 5.89 -5.66
N VAL A 232 18.48 5.82 -5.28
CA VAL A 232 18.95 6.35 -3.99
C VAL A 232 19.31 7.83 -4.15
N LEU A 233 18.86 8.66 -3.22
CA LEU A 233 18.97 10.12 -3.25
C LEU A 233 19.53 10.63 -1.93
N ARG A 234 20.30 11.71 -2.02
CA ARG A 234 20.88 12.46 -0.90
C ARG A 234 20.54 13.94 -1.04
N TYR A 235 20.01 14.51 0.03
CA TYR A 235 19.75 15.94 0.19
C TYR A 235 20.56 16.49 1.36
N LYS A 236 21.42 17.47 1.07
CA LYS A 236 22.16 18.27 2.05
C LYS A 236 21.30 19.44 2.56
N ASN A 237 21.83 20.18 3.54
CA ASN A 237 21.20 21.39 4.04
C ASN A 237 20.81 22.34 2.90
N GLY A 238 19.55 22.79 2.89
CA GLY A 238 18.93 23.64 1.87
C GLY A 238 18.47 22.91 0.60
N GLU A 239 18.92 21.69 0.33
CA GLU A 239 18.50 20.93 -0.84
C GLU A 239 17.05 20.43 -0.68
N LYS A 240 16.32 20.43 -1.79
CA LYS A 240 14.87 20.22 -1.85
C LYS A 240 14.45 19.56 -3.16
N TYR A 241 13.17 19.21 -3.24
CA TYR A 241 12.49 18.92 -4.49
C TYR A 241 11.16 19.67 -4.49
N GLU A 242 11.00 20.61 -5.41
CA GLU A 242 9.74 21.30 -5.65
C GLU A 242 8.59 20.31 -5.92
N PRO A 243 7.35 20.69 -5.58
CA PRO A 243 6.17 19.87 -5.84
C PRO A 243 6.06 19.45 -7.30
N HIS A 244 5.91 18.15 -7.54
CA HIS A 244 5.84 17.55 -8.86
C HIS A 244 4.93 16.31 -8.87
N PHE A 245 4.71 15.78 -10.06
CA PHE A 245 4.01 14.52 -10.28
C PHE A 245 5.00 13.43 -10.65
N ASP A 246 4.74 12.22 -10.17
CA ASP A 246 5.49 11.04 -10.60
C ASP A 246 4.95 10.42 -11.89
N TYR A 247 3.69 10.71 -12.27
CA TYR A 247 3.16 10.30 -13.57
C TYR A 247 3.76 11.14 -14.71
N PHE A 248 3.74 10.60 -15.92
CA PHE A 248 4.25 11.29 -17.11
C PHE A 248 3.16 12.14 -17.77
N ASN A 249 3.52 13.32 -18.22
CA ASN A 249 2.67 14.12 -19.11
C ASN A 249 2.98 13.85 -20.59
N ASP A 250 4.19 13.37 -20.90
CA ASP A 250 4.60 13.07 -22.25
C ASP A 250 4.20 11.64 -22.68
N LYS A 251 3.95 11.46 -23.98
CA LYS A 251 3.57 10.15 -24.52
C LYS A 251 4.75 9.19 -24.69
N GLN A 252 5.99 9.68 -24.74
CA GLN A 252 7.16 8.85 -25.09
C GLN A 252 7.55 7.95 -23.92
N ASN A 253 7.64 8.50 -22.72
CA ASN A 253 7.92 7.76 -21.49
C ASN A 253 6.79 6.77 -21.17
N GLN A 254 5.55 7.10 -21.52
CA GLN A 254 4.42 6.16 -21.39
C GLN A 254 4.49 4.95 -22.33
N LEU A 255 5.34 4.96 -23.37
CA LEU A 255 5.50 3.78 -24.23
C LEU A 255 6.20 2.63 -23.49
N ILE A 256 7.03 2.95 -22.48
CA ILE A 256 7.82 1.99 -21.71
C ILE A 256 7.13 1.80 -20.35
N GLY A 257 6.55 0.63 -20.12
CA GLY A 257 5.80 0.33 -18.88
C GLY A 257 4.44 1.05 -18.74
N GLY A 258 4.17 2.13 -19.48
CA GLY A 258 2.97 2.94 -19.27
C GLY A 258 3.17 4.00 -18.18
N GLN A 259 2.06 4.54 -17.66
CA GLN A 259 2.10 5.45 -16.53
C GLN A 259 2.68 4.79 -15.27
N ARG A 260 3.35 5.59 -14.44
CA ARG A 260 3.67 5.22 -13.06
C ARG A 260 2.38 5.26 -12.23
N ILE A 261 1.97 4.11 -11.70
CA ILE A 261 0.76 3.99 -10.88
C ILE A 261 1.00 4.33 -9.42
N ALA A 262 2.18 3.97 -8.92
CA ALA A 262 2.52 4.08 -7.51
C ALA A 262 4.01 4.35 -7.31
N THR A 263 4.30 5.00 -6.19
CA THR A 263 5.66 5.28 -5.73
C THR A 263 5.81 4.77 -4.31
N VAL A 264 6.90 4.05 -4.05
CA VAL A 264 7.36 3.73 -2.70
C VAL A 264 8.61 4.55 -2.42
N LEU A 265 8.49 5.49 -1.49
CA LEU A 265 9.57 6.34 -1.01
C LEU A 265 10.04 5.85 0.36
N MET A 266 11.22 5.25 0.41
CA MET A 266 11.83 4.72 1.63
C MET A 266 12.79 5.76 2.23
N TYR A 267 12.71 5.99 3.54
CA TYR A 267 13.59 6.89 4.27
C TYR A 267 14.78 6.11 4.83
N LEU A 268 16.00 6.48 4.41
CA LEU A 268 17.23 5.76 4.76
C LEU A 268 18.02 6.45 5.89
N SER A 269 17.61 7.65 6.29
CA SER A 269 18.18 8.38 7.42
C SER A 269 17.10 9.12 8.20
N ASN A 270 17.38 9.36 9.49
CA ASN A 270 16.64 10.32 10.28
C ASN A 270 17.09 11.73 9.90
N VAL A 271 16.16 12.65 9.73
CA VAL A 271 16.46 14.08 9.54
C VAL A 271 16.06 14.84 10.79
N LYS A 272 16.95 15.69 11.30
CA LYS A 272 16.70 16.39 12.56
C LYS A 272 15.65 17.49 12.39
N MET A 273 15.70 18.24 11.30
CA MET A 273 14.69 19.24 10.96
C MET A 273 14.58 19.44 9.44
N GLY A 274 13.37 19.58 8.92
CA GLY A 274 13.10 19.69 7.49
C GLY A 274 13.10 18.33 6.79
N GLY A 275 13.17 18.34 5.46
CA GLY A 275 13.24 17.13 4.64
C GLY A 275 11.93 16.32 4.58
N GLU A 276 10.81 16.87 5.04
CA GLU A 276 9.50 16.21 4.99
C GLU A 276 9.06 15.96 3.54
N THR A 277 8.35 14.86 3.31
CA THR A 277 7.61 14.68 2.05
C THR A 277 6.25 15.35 2.22
N ILE A 278 5.96 16.34 1.38
CA ILE A 278 4.74 17.16 1.48
C ILE A 278 3.79 16.89 0.31
N PHE A 279 2.49 16.84 0.60
CA PHE A 279 1.37 16.83 -0.34
C PHE A 279 0.60 18.17 -0.20
N PRO A 280 0.98 19.22 -0.94
CA PRO A 280 0.49 20.58 -0.73
C PRO A 280 -0.97 20.82 -1.13
N ILE A 281 -1.61 19.85 -1.80
CA ILE A 281 -3.02 19.95 -2.24
C ILE A 281 -3.83 18.69 -1.89
N SER A 282 -3.36 17.93 -0.88
CA SER A 282 -4.16 16.85 -0.31
C SER A 282 -5.44 17.42 0.30
N GLU A 283 -6.56 16.68 0.27
CA GLU A 283 -7.81 17.14 0.90
C GLU A 283 -7.64 17.43 2.40
N ASP A 284 -6.77 16.68 3.05
CA ASP A 284 -6.47 16.76 4.48
C ASP A 284 -5.32 17.73 4.78
N GLN A 285 -4.89 18.55 3.81
CA GLN A 285 -3.67 19.37 3.91
C GLN A 285 -3.48 20.16 5.22
N LEU A 286 -4.58 20.65 5.82
CA LEU A 286 -4.55 21.44 7.06
C LEU A 286 -5.14 20.72 8.28
N THR A 287 -5.51 19.44 8.16
CA THR A 287 -6.10 18.67 9.27
C THR A 287 -5.05 18.05 10.19
N GLN A 288 -3.84 17.84 9.68
CA GLN A 288 -2.71 17.34 10.45
C GLN A 288 -2.15 18.43 11.38
N GLU A 289 -2.28 18.23 12.69
CA GLU A 289 -1.65 19.10 13.69
C GLU A 289 -0.13 19.07 13.56
N LYS A 290 0.48 20.26 13.54
CA LYS A 290 1.93 20.43 13.38
C LYS A 290 2.43 21.41 14.43
N ASP A 291 3.34 20.92 15.27
CA ASP A 291 4.07 21.71 16.24
C ASP A 291 5.34 22.34 15.64
N ASP A 292 6.18 22.93 16.50
CA ASP A 292 7.43 23.59 16.12
C ASP A 292 8.52 22.65 15.60
N THR A 293 8.27 21.33 15.62
CA THR A 293 9.19 20.34 15.05
C THR A 293 8.98 20.11 13.55
N TRP A 294 8.00 20.78 12.94
CA TRP A 294 7.74 20.77 11.49
C TRP A 294 8.30 22.02 10.82
N SER A 295 8.86 21.85 9.62
CA SER A 295 9.30 22.99 8.82
C SER A 295 8.12 23.85 8.34
N GLU A 296 8.38 25.14 8.08
CA GLU A 296 7.38 26.04 7.50
C GLU A 296 6.86 25.53 6.14
N CYS A 297 7.72 24.88 5.37
CA CYS A 297 7.31 24.18 4.15
C CYS A 297 6.24 23.11 4.47
N ALA A 298 6.51 22.21 5.41
CA ALA A 298 5.60 21.12 5.75
C ALA A 298 4.26 21.59 6.32
N LYS A 299 4.20 22.79 6.91
CA LYS A 299 2.95 23.39 7.40
C LYS A 299 1.97 23.79 6.29
N LEU A 300 2.44 23.89 5.04
CA LEU A 300 1.63 24.25 3.88
C LEU A 300 0.89 23.07 3.23
N GLY A 301 0.94 21.88 3.82
CA GLY A 301 0.33 20.68 3.26
C GLY A 301 0.24 19.52 4.25
N TYR A 302 -0.31 18.39 3.82
CA TYR A 302 -0.16 17.15 4.57
C TYR A 302 1.28 16.68 4.39
N ALA A 303 1.97 16.30 5.45
CA ALA A 303 3.39 15.99 5.36
C ALA A 303 3.78 14.76 6.18
N VAL A 304 4.84 14.09 5.74
CA VAL A 304 5.41 12.90 6.36
C VAL A 304 6.87 13.17 6.70
N LYS A 305 7.24 12.97 7.95
CA LYS A 305 8.63 13.15 8.41
C LYS A 305 9.48 11.97 7.97
N PRO A 306 10.74 12.21 7.56
CA PRO A 306 11.68 11.14 7.25
C PRO A 306 12.21 10.49 8.54
N VAL A 307 11.76 9.27 8.80
CA VAL A 307 12.26 8.41 9.89
C VAL A 307 12.95 7.21 9.26
N LYS A 308 14.20 6.94 9.66
CA LYS A 308 14.99 5.84 9.09
C LYS A 308 14.23 4.53 9.23
N GLY A 309 14.11 3.80 8.12
CA GLY A 309 13.42 2.52 8.05
C GLY A 309 11.98 2.64 7.55
N ASP A 310 11.33 3.78 7.68
CA ASP A 310 9.95 3.96 7.23
C ASP A 310 9.85 4.05 5.70
N ALA A 311 8.71 3.64 5.15
CA ALA A 311 8.41 3.77 3.73
C ALA A 311 7.02 4.37 3.50
N LEU A 312 6.94 5.35 2.62
CA LEU A 312 5.70 5.98 2.19
C LEU A 312 5.30 5.44 0.82
N LEU A 313 4.14 4.78 0.74
CA LEU A 313 3.49 4.40 -0.50
C LEU A 313 2.43 5.44 -0.85
N PHE A 314 2.48 5.99 -2.05
CA PHE A 314 1.41 6.84 -2.58
C PHE A 314 1.14 6.53 -4.05
N PHE A 315 -0.10 6.81 -4.49
CA PHE A 315 -0.56 6.50 -5.83
C PHE A 315 -0.66 7.75 -6.68
N SER A 316 -0.08 7.69 -7.88
CA SER A 316 -0.15 8.74 -8.90
C SER A 316 -1.40 8.62 -9.78
N LEU A 317 -2.05 7.45 -9.77
CA LEU A 317 -3.29 7.17 -10.49
C LEU A 317 -4.43 6.75 -9.56
N HIS A 318 -5.63 7.13 -9.95
CA HIS A 318 -6.87 6.60 -9.41
C HIS A 318 -7.06 5.12 -9.82
N PRO A 319 -7.91 4.35 -9.12
CA PRO A 319 -8.19 2.94 -9.46
C PRO A 319 -8.75 2.72 -10.88
N ASN A 320 -9.35 3.76 -11.48
CA ASN A 320 -9.80 3.77 -12.88
C ASN A 320 -8.68 4.12 -13.88
N ALA A 321 -7.42 4.13 -13.44
CA ALA A 321 -6.21 4.45 -14.21
C ALA A 321 -6.10 5.90 -14.74
N THR A 322 -6.94 6.84 -14.30
CA THR A 322 -6.73 8.27 -14.59
C THR A 322 -5.72 8.88 -13.62
N THR A 323 -4.99 9.92 -14.05
CA THR A 323 -4.03 10.63 -13.20
C THR A 323 -4.73 11.30 -12.01
N ASP A 324 -4.09 11.24 -10.84
CA ASP A 324 -4.58 11.88 -9.61
C ASP A 324 -3.80 13.19 -9.39
N THR A 325 -4.42 14.33 -9.66
CA THR A 325 -3.77 15.64 -9.48
C THR A 325 -3.49 15.95 -8.01
N LYS A 326 -4.12 15.26 -7.05
CA LYS A 326 -3.80 15.42 -5.62
C LYS A 326 -2.52 14.69 -5.24
N SER A 327 -1.97 13.85 -6.12
CA SER A 327 -0.66 13.21 -5.92
C SER A 327 0.53 14.16 -6.09
N LEU A 328 0.28 15.46 -6.29
CA LEU A 328 1.33 16.48 -6.28
C LEU A 328 2.07 16.39 -4.95
N HIS A 329 3.39 16.21 -5.02
CA HIS A 329 4.19 16.04 -3.81
C HIS A 329 5.60 16.59 -4.01
N GLY A 330 6.25 16.95 -2.91
CA GLY A 330 7.61 17.49 -2.91
C GLY A 330 8.43 17.00 -1.72
N SER A 331 9.71 17.35 -1.72
CA SER A 331 10.59 17.21 -0.57
C SER A 331 10.92 18.60 -0.04
N CYS A 332 10.42 18.92 1.16
CA CYS A 332 10.77 20.15 1.84
C CYS A 332 12.30 20.28 2.03
N PRO A 333 12.84 21.51 2.10
CA PRO A 333 14.26 21.72 2.32
C PRO A 333 14.73 21.03 3.60
N VAL A 334 15.91 20.40 3.55
CA VAL A 334 16.58 19.93 4.77
C VAL A 334 17.11 21.16 5.51
N ILE A 335 16.77 21.31 6.79
CA ILE A 335 17.22 22.44 7.62
C ILE A 335 18.37 22.01 8.52
N GLU A 336 18.26 20.83 9.13
CA GLU A 336 19.32 20.28 9.98
C GLU A 336 19.46 18.76 9.79
N GLY A 337 20.71 18.33 9.59
CA GLY A 337 21.06 16.94 9.28
C GLY A 337 21.19 16.69 7.77
N GLU A 338 20.90 15.46 7.36
CA GLU A 338 21.00 15.01 5.97
C GLU A 338 19.93 13.97 5.69
N LYS A 339 19.23 14.12 4.55
CA LYS A 339 18.20 13.17 4.12
C LYS A 339 18.77 12.21 3.09
N TRP A 340 18.68 10.93 3.38
CA TRP A 340 18.83 9.85 2.41
C TRP A 340 17.48 9.20 2.18
N SER A 341 17.15 8.96 0.92
CA SER A 341 15.92 8.26 0.54
C SER A 341 16.16 7.32 -0.63
N ALA A 342 15.34 6.29 -0.75
CA ALA A 342 15.29 5.40 -1.91
C ALA A 342 13.89 5.42 -2.51
N THR A 343 13.78 5.75 -3.79
CA THR A 343 12.51 5.81 -4.51
C THR A 343 12.38 4.61 -5.43
N LYS A 344 11.23 3.94 -5.39
CA LYS A 344 10.82 2.90 -6.33
C LYS A 344 9.54 3.36 -7.03
N TRP A 345 9.65 3.68 -8.31
CA TRP A 345 8.50 3.92 -9.18
C TRP A 345 7.98 2.61 -9.75
N ILE A 346 6.66 2.46 -9.84
CA ILE A 346 6.02 1.24 -10.33
C ILE A 346 5.03 1.61 -11.43
N HIS A 347 5.16 0.95 -12.57
CA HIS A 347 4.33 1.19 -13.75
C HIS A 347 3.06 0.33 -13.78
N VAL A 348 2.12 0.70 -14.66
CA VAL A 348 0.92 -0.09 -14.95
C VAL A 348 1.22 -1.39 -15.72
N ARG A 349 2.38 -1.50 -16.36
CA ARG A 349 2.86 -2.70 -17.08
C ARG A 349 4.34 -2.94 -16.81
N SER A 350 4.85 -4.10 -17.25
CA SER A 350 6.25 -4.47 -17.12
C SER A 350 7.20 -3.38 -17.63
N TRP A 351 8.19 -3.04 -16.81
CA TRP A 351 9.27 -2.11 -17.09
C TRP A 351 10.54 -2.88 -17.44
N SER A 352 10.82 -2.96 -18.73
CA SER A 352 12.11 -3.41 -19.25
C SER A 352 12.94 -2.19 -19.67
N SER A 353 14.19 -2.10 -19.22
CA SER A 353 15.15 -1.10 -19.67
C SER A 353 15.48 -1.33 -21.15
N GLY A 354 14.71 -0.69 -22.03
CA GLY A 354 14.82 -0.77 -23.48
C GLY A 354 13.48 -0.45 -24.12
N PHE A 355 13.50 0.27 -25.25
CA PHE A 355 12.33 0.30 -26.14
C PHE A 355 11.90 -1.15 -26.37
N PRO A 356 10.58 -1.46 -26.39
CA PRO A 356 10.12 -2.78 -26.78
C PRO A 356 10.90 -3.16 -28.02
N LYS A 357 11.67 -4.26 -27.97
CA LYS A 357 12.43 -4.73 -29.14
C LYS A 357 11.46 -4.65 -30.31
N ALA A 358 11.85 -3.95 -31.38
CA ALA A 358 11.05 -3.92 -32.60
C ALA A 358 10.57 -5.34 -32.83
N ARG A 359 9.24 -5.54 -32.96
CA ARG A 359 8.62 -6.86 -33.05
C ARG A 359 9.14 -7.55 -34.32
N THR A 360 10.30 -8.17 -34.22
CA THR A 360 10.99 -8.89 -35.30
C THR A 360 10.56 -10.36 -35.34
N GLY A 361 9.81 -10.81 -34.34
CA GLY A 361 9.15 -12.11 -34.29
C GLY A 361 7.64 -11.97 -34.48
N GLY A 362 7.03 -12.99 -35.10
CA GLY A 362 5.60 -13.04 -35.40
C GLY A 362 4.66 -12.87 -34.19
N CYS A 363 3.36 -12.96 -34.45
CA CYS A 363 2.35 -12.76 -33.43
C CYS A 363 2.48 -13.78 -32.28
N GLN A 364 2.88 -13.29 -31.11
CA GLN A 364 3.12 -14.07 -29.89
C GLN A 364 2.45 -13.40 -28.69
N ASP A 365 2.29 -14.17 -27.63
CA ASP A 365 1.94 -13.63 -26.31
C ASP A 365 3.22 -13.14 -25.64
N GLU A 366 3.11 -12.02 -24.93
CA GLU A 366 4.20 -11.38 -24.18
C GLU A 366 4.15 -11.77 -22.69
N ASP A 367 3.10 -12.47 -22.25
CA ASP A 367 2.89 -12.91 -20.88
C ASP A 367 2.40 -14.37 -20.86
N ASP A 368 2.94 -15.18 -19.94
CA ASP A 368 2.59 -16.60 -19.78
C ASP A 368 1.13 -16.81 -19.32
N MET A 369 0.50 -15.78 -18.74
CA MET A 369 -0.88 -15.81 -18.27
C MET A 369 -1.91 -15.49 -19.37
N CYS A 370 -1.46 -15.04 -20.55
CA CYS A 370 -2.34 -14.71 -21.68
C CYS A 370 -3.37 -15.81 -22.02
N PRO A 371 -3.03 -17.12 -22.05
CA PRO A 371 -4.02 -18.17 -22.32
C PRO A 371 -5.13 -18.21 -21.27
N ARG A 372 -4.78 -18.00 -20.00
CA ARG A 372 -5.71 -18.03 -18.88
C ARG A 372 -6.62 -16.80 -18.89
N TRP A 373 -6.07 -15.61 -19.15
CA TRP A 373 -6.86 -14.38 -19.27
C TRP A 373 -7.79 -14.42 -20.48
N ALA A 374 -7.32 -14.93 -21.62
CA ALA A 374 -8.18 -15.14 -22.79
C ALA A 374 -9.34 -16.09 -22.49
N ALA A 375 -9.07 -17.21 -21.81
CA ALA A 375 -10.12 -18.14 -21.35
C ALA A 375 -11.11 -17.50 -20.37
N ALA A 376 -10.69 -16.51 -19.57
CA ALA A 376 -11.54 -15.72 -18.68
C ALA A 376 -12.35 -14.60 -19.38
N GLY A 377 -12.19 -14.46 -20.70
CA GLY A 377 -12.88 -13.48 -21.53
C GLY A 377 -12.23 -12.09 -21.57
N GLU A 378 -10.98 -11.95 -21.11
CA GLU A 378 -10.30 -10.65 -21.04
C GLU A 378 -10.05 -10.03 -22.42
N CYS A 379 -10.01 -10.82 -23.49
CA CYS A 379 -9.90 -10.30 -24.85
C CYS A 379 -11.03 -9.32 -25.22
N ALA A 380 -12.22 -9.48 -24.62
CA ALA A 380 -13.35 -8.57 -24.81
C ALA A 380 -13.46 -7.53 -23.68
N LYS A 381 -13.10 -7.89 -22.45
CA LYS A 381 -13.20 -7.00 -21.27
C LYS A 381 -12.06 -5.98 -21.19
N ASN A 382 -10.87 -6.35 -21.67
CA ASN A 382 -9.67 -5.53 -21.67
C ASN A 382 -8.97 -5.58 -23.05
N PRO A 383 -9.64 -5.13 -24.12
CA PRO A 383 -9.15 -5.28 -25.48
C PRO A 383 -7.87 -4.47 -25.73
N GLU A 384 -7.65 -3.35 -25.05
CA GLU A 384 -6.44 -2.54 -25.23
C GLU A 384 -5.17 -3.26 -24.77
N TYR A 385 -5.20 -3.92 -23.62
CA TYR A 385 -4.04 -4.70 -23.17
C TYR A 385 -3.93 -6.02 -23.95
N MET A 386 -5.05 -6.72 -24.11
CA MET A 386 -5.06 -8.09 -24.64
C MET A 386 -4.83 -8.13 -26.16
N VAL A 387 -5.55 -7.29 -26.91
CA VAL A 387 -5.54 -7.24 -28.38
C VAL A 387 -4.71 -6.07 -28.89
N GLY A 388 -4.79 -4.93 -28.22
CA GLY A 388 -4.20 -3.66 -28.62
C GLY A 388 -4.96 -2.93 -29.71
N THR A 389 -4.35 -1.85 -30.16
CA THR A 389 -4.86 -0.99 -31.21
C THR A 389 -4.03 -1.14 -32.48
N ARG A 390 -4.44 -0.45 -33.55
CA ARG A 390 -3.66 -0.37 -34.79
C ARG A 390 -2.30 0.30 -34.60
N ALA A 391 -2.19 1.20 -33.61
CA ALA A 391 -0.97 1.95 -33.31
C ALA A 391 -0.06 1.24 -32.30
N SER A 392 -0.63 0.45 -31.39
CA SER A 392 0.12 -0.28 -30.37
C SER A 392 -0.50 -1.66 -30.17
N PRO A 393 0.13 -2.73 -30.67
CA PRO A 393 -0.43 -4.07 -30.55
C PRO A 393 -0.38 -4.60 -29.11
N GLY A 394 -1.40 -5.35 -28.71
CA GLY A 394 -1.56 -5.86 -27.35
C GLY A 394 -0.61 -7.00 -27.01
N SER A 395 -0.54 -7.32 -25.73
CA SER A 395 0.39 -8.29 -25.15
C SER A 395 -0.11 -9.73 -25.26
N CYS A 396 -1.41 -9.98 -25.47
CA CYS A 396 -1.98 -11.34 -25.50
C CYS A 396 -2.62 -11.71 -26.84
N ARG A 397 -2.08 -11.18 -27.93
CA ARG A 397 -2.68 -11.29 -29.27
C ARG A 397 -2.78 -12.73 -29.79
N LYS A 398 -1.86 -13.61 -29.41
CA LYS A 398 -1.90 -15.03 -29.79
C LYS A 398 -3.01 -15.74 -29.05
N SER A 399 -3.09 -15.58 -27.74
CA SER A 399 -4.17 -16.14 -26.93
C SER A 399 -5.55 -15.59 -27.29
N CYS A 400 -5.64 -14.34 -27.73
CA CYS A 400 -6.88 -13.75 -28.23
C CYS A 400 -7.22 -14.10 -29.69
N ASN A 401 -6.43 -14.95 -30.34
CA ASN A 401 -6.64 -15.39 -31.74
C ASN A 401 -6.70 -14.23 -32.76
N VAL A 402 -6.11 -13.08 -32.46
CA VAL A 402 -6.08 -11.88 -33.33
C VAL A 402 -4.82 -11.79 -34.19
N CYS A 403 -4.18 -12.93 -34.40
CA CYS A 403 -2.91 -13.06 -35.13
C CYS A 403 -3.04 -13.14 -36.66
N ARG A 404 -4.20 -12.81 -37.26
CA ARG A 404 -4.37 -12.90 -38.72
C ARG A 404 -4.08 -11.58 -39.47
N LEU A 405 -3.00 -11.67 -40.27
CA LEU A 405 -2.68 -11.04 -41.57
C LEU A 405 -2.32 -9.54 -41.63
N LEU A 406 -1.01 -9.27 -41.56
CA LEU A 406 -0.32 -8.46 -42.58
C LEU A 406 0.46 -9.42 -43.48
N SER A 407 -0.24 -10.21 -44.30
CA SER A 407 0.38 -10.76 -45.51
C SER A 407 0.47 -9.61 -46.51
N VAL A 408 1.68 -9.10 -46.72
CA VAL A 408 1.99 -8.15 -47.79
C VAL A 408 1.51 -8.79 -49.10
N ALA A 409 0.50 -8.19 -49.73
CA ALA A 409 0.23 -8.45 -51.14
C ALA A 409 1.38 -7.84 -51.94
N VAL A 410 2.39 -8.66 -52.25
CA VAL A 410 3.34 -8.36 -53.32
C VAL A 410 2.64 -8.80 -54.61
N ASN A 411 2.01 -7.84 -55.30
CA ASN A 411 1.58 -8.06 -56.68
C ASN A 411 2.83 -7.94 -57.57
N PHE A 412 3.16 -9.03 -58.27
CA PHE A 412 4.08 -9.01 -59.42
C PHE A 412 3.33 -8.60 -60.68
#